data_AF-A0A6P0SZK8-F1
#
_entry.id   AF-A0A6P0SZK8-F1
#
_cell.length_a   1.000
_cell.length_b   1.000
_cell.length_c   1.000
_cell.angle_alpha   90.00
_cell.angle_beta   90.00
_cell.angle_gamma   90.00
#
_symmetry.space_group_name_H-M   'P 1'
#
loop_
_entity.id
_entity.type
_entity.pdbx_description
1 polymer ?
#
loop_
_entity_poly.entity_id
_entity_poly.type
_entity_poly.pdbx_seq_one_letter_code
_entity_poly.pdbx_strand_id
1 'polypeptide(L)' 'MKAFVTGANGFTGSHLVKAIQQQGYLVKGLVRKSSNLSRLANCDLELVYGNINNRHDLQ' A
#
# COMPACT_ATOMS: atom_id res chain seq x y z
N MET A 1 -15.39 2.07 2.29
CA MET A 1 -15.01 0.65 2.13
C MET A 1 -13.54 0.46 2.51
N LYS A 2 -13.03 -0.78 2.66
CA LYS A 2 -11.62 -1.05 2.99
C LYS A 2 -10.92 -1.75 1.83
N ALA A 3 -9.66 -1.39 1.57
CA ALA A 3 -8.83 -2.02 0.54
C ALA A 3 -7.42 -2.32 1.07
N PHE A 4 -6.89 -3.48 0.69
CA PHE A 4 -5.50 -3.85 0.93
C PHE A 4 -4.75 -3.91 -0.40
N VAL A 5 -3.72 -3.09 -0.54
CA VAL A 5 -2.94 -2.98 -1.79
C VAL A 5 -1.55 -3.56 -1.57
N THR A 6 -1.25 -4.68 -2.22
CA THR A 6 0.10 -5.25 -2.23
C THR A 6 1.00 -4.53 -3.23
N GLY A 7 2.25 -4.26 -2.85
CA GLY A 7 3.16 -3.49 -3.71
C GLY A 7 2.71 -2.03 -3.82
N ALA A 8 2.16 -1.48 -2.74
CA ALA A 8 1.55 -0.15 -2.72
C ALA A 8 2.51 0.96 -3.17
N ASN A 9 3.81 0.82 -2.92
CA ASN A 9 4.82 1.81 -3.32
C ASN A 9 5.29 1.66 -4.78
N GLY A 10 4.83 0.63 -5.49
CA GLY A 10 5.13 0.40 -6.91
C GLY A 10 4.49 1.46 -7.81
N PHE A 11 4.85 1.44 -9.09
CA PHE A 11 4.30 2.38 -10.08
C PHE A 11 2.77 2.29 -10.10
N THR A 12 2.21 1.14 -10.49
CA THR A 12 0.74 0.94 -10.54
C THR A 12 0.10 1.03 -9.17
N GLY A 13 0.70 0.41 -8.14
CA GLY A 13 0.17 0.39 -6.78
C GLY A 13 -0.06 1.80 -6.22
N SER A 14 0.89 2.71 -6.41
CA SER A 14 0.79 4.07 -5.87
C SER A 14 -0.30 4.91 -6.54
N HIS A 15 -0.54 4.71 -7.84
CA HIS A 15 -1.64 5.35 -8.54
C HIS A 15 -3.00 4.76 -8.13
N LEU A 16 -3.06 3.43 -7.92
CA LEU A 16 -4.26 2.78 -7.44
C LEU A 16 -4.66 3.26 -6.04
N VAL A 17 -3.70 3.33 -5.10
CA VAL A 17 -3.92 3.85 -3.74
C VAL A 17 -4.57 5.23 -3.79
N LYS A 18 -4.00 6.15 -4.58
CA LYS A 18 -4.52 7.52 -4.72
C LYS A 18 -5.94 7.53 -5.29
N ALA A 19 -6.18 6.75 -6.34
CA ALA A 19 -7.48 6.70 -7.00
C ALA A 19 -8.58 6.16 -6.07
N ILE A 20 -8.32 5.11 -5.31
CA ILE A 20 -9.33 4.52 -4.42
C ILE A 20 -9.51 5.34 -3.14
N GLN A 21 -8.47 6.04 -2.66
CA GLN A 21 -8.61 7.01 -1.55
C GLN A 21 -9.54 8.16 -1.93
N GLN A 22 -9.44 8.68 -3.17
CA GLN A 22 -10.36 9.71 -3.68
C GLN A 22 -11.83 9.23 -3.72
N GLN A 23 -12.06 7.92 -3.74
CA GLN A 23 -13.38 7.31 -3.65
C GLN A 23 -13.83 7.00 -2.21
N GLY A 24 -13.08 7.43 -1.19
CA GLY A 24 -13.41 7.22 0.22
C GLY A 24 -13.05 5.84 0.77
N TYR A 25 -12.10 5.14 0.15
CA TYR A 25 -11.59 3.88 0.69
C TYR A 25 -10.55 4.13 1.79
N LEU A 26 -10.65 3.38 2.88
CA LEU A 26 -9.57 3.23 3.85
C LEU A 26 -8.58 2.21 3.29
N VAL A 27 -7.33 2.63 3.12
CA VAL A 27 -6.31 1.81 2.44
C VAL A 27 -5.24 1.35 3.43
N LYS A 28 -4.92 0.06 3.37
CA LYS A 28 -3.72 -0.53 3.94
C LYS A 28 -2.79 -0.91 2.79
N GLY A 29 -1.52 -0.51 2.83
CA GLY A 29 -0.56 -0.76 1.77
C GLY A 29 0.58 -1.67 2.23
N LEU A 30 0.74 -2.84 1.62
CA LEU A 30 1.90 -3.70 1.87
C LEU A 30 3.11 -3.19 1.08
N VAL A 31 4.19 -2.92 1.80
CA VAL A 31 5.49 -2.47 1.28
C VAL A 31 6.61 -3.30 1.90
N ARG A 32 7.74 -3.43 1.21
CA ARG A 32 8.93 -4.08 1.77
C ARG A 32 9.67 -3.06 2.66
N LYS A 33 10.45 -3.53 3.65
CA LYS A 33 11.27 -2.63 4.51
C LYS A 33 12.25 -1.76 3.70
N SER A 34 12.74 -2.25 2.56
CA SER A 34 13.65 -1.54 1.66
C SER A 34 12.93 -0.71 0.58
N SER A 35 11.59 -0.66 0.58
CA SER A 35 10.82 0.04 -0.44
C SER A 35 11.06 1.56 -0.41
N ASN A 36 11.24 2.17 -1.59
CA ASN A 36 11.14 3.61 -1.75
C ASN A 36 9.66 4.03 -1.66
N LEU A 37 9.34 4.90 -0.69
CA LEU A 37 7.98 5.36 -0.40
C LEU A 37 7.64 6.71 -1.06
N SER A 38 8.53 7.31 -1.84
CA SER A 38 8.32 8.66 -2.43
C SER A 38 7.02 8.78 -3.23
N ARG A 39 6.58 7.71 -3.91
CA ARG A 39 5.33 7.71 -4.68
C ARG A 39 4.05 7.71 -3.82
N LEU A 40 4.17 7.26 -2.57
CA LEU A 40 3.10 7.26 -1.56
C LEU A 40 3.14 8.53 -0.69
N ALA A 41 4.05 9.47 -0.95
CA ALA A 41 4.05 10.76 -0.26
C ALA A 41 2.65 11.40 -0.36
N ASN A 42 2.19 11.95 0.76
CA ASN A 42 0.88 12.61 0.92
C ASN A 42 -0.34 11.70 0.72
N CYS A 43 -0.18 10.37 0.75
CA CYS A 43 -1.30 9.44 0.78
C CYS A 43 -1.64 9.09 2.24
N ASP A 44 -2.92 9.15 2.61
CA ASP A 44 -3.40 8.79 3.96
C ASP A 44 -3.72 7.28 4.06
N LEU A 45 -2.67 6.45 4.11
CA LEU A 45 -2.79 5.00 4.20
C LEU A 45 -1.96 4.43 5.35
N GLU A 46 -2.43 3.33 5.91
CA GLU A 46 -1.64 2.54 6.86
C GLU A 46 -0.60 1.70 6.10
N LEU A 47 0.67 1.87 6.43
CA LEU A 47 1.76 1.08 5.86
C LEU A 47 1.93 -0.22 6.64
N VAL A 48 1.83 -1.33 5.92
CA VAL A 48 2.13 -2.66 6.43
C VAL A 48 3.47 -3.09 5.84
N TYR A 49 4.46 -3.35 6.69
CA TYR A 49 5.78 -3.79 6.23
C TYR A 49 5.84 -5.31 6.17
N GLY A 50 6.14 -5.86 4.99
CA GLY A 50 6.21 -7.31 4.80
C GLY A 50 6.58 -7.74 3.39
N ASN A 51 6.69 -9.04 3.19
CA ASN A 51 6.92 -9.66 1.89
C ASN A 51 5.77 -10.60 1.56
N ILE A 52 5.17 -10.46 0.37
CA ILE A 52 4.07 -11.31 -0.08
C ILE A 52 4.45 -12.81 -0.16
N ASN A 53 5.74 -13.11 -0.29
CA ASN A 53 6.23 -14.49 -0.31
C ASN A 53 6.40 -15.08 1.10
N ASN A 54 6.23 -14.28 2.17
CA ASN A 54 6.27 -14.75 3.54
C ASN A 54 4.85 -14.73 4.11
N ARG A 55 4.27 -15.92 4.31
CA ARG A 55 2.90 -16.06 4.82
C ARG A 55 2.70 -15.35 6.16
N HIS A 56 3.71 -15.34 7.03
CA HIS A 56 3.61 -14.72 8.35
C HIS A 56 3.42 -13.20 8.28
N ASP A 57 3.90 -12.56 7.20
CA ASP A 57 3.76 -11.11 6.99
C ASP A 57 2.36 -10.71 6.48
N LEU A 58 1.48 -11.67 6.19
CA LEU A 58 0.16 -11.47 5.59
C LEU A 58 -1.00 -11.85 6.52
N GLN A 59 -0.72 -12.17 7.79
CA GLN A 59 -1.73 -12.58 8.79
C GLN A 59 -2.25 -11.41 9.61
#